data_AF-A0A5J4XVH1-F1
#
_entry.id   AF-A0A5J4XVH1-F1
#
_cell.length_a   1.000
_cell.length_b   1.000
_cell.length_c   1.000
_cell.angle_alpha   90.00
_cell.angle_beta   90.00
_cell.angle_gamma   90.00
#
_symmetry.space_group_name_H-M   'P 1'
#
loop_
_entity.id
_entity.type
_entity.pdbx_description
1 polymer ?
#
loop_
_entity_poly.entity_id
_entity_poly.type
_entity_poly.pdbx_seq_one_letter_code
_entity_poly.pdbx_strand_id
1 'polypeptide(L)'
;MLQCTRSRAAQTASGDHSTQHSSLRNTLLLAIPTAFDLTATILMSIGLLFVTASVYQVGICGVGISSVLSGQGSASADVTQSQILLGMALIVCSQAVQAAQVTVEDYVMNDIGTAPLQVVGYEGIFGCLAMFCVLLPIVQHTPGQDGSGLHEDSWETWHLITHSPTLPYMVPTLVLSLLCYNIAGMFVTDEIGAVARTVLETMRTLFVWIVDLVLWYTPLGLGRLGEKWDNYSYLQLVGFVILVIGTVVYGRGDEQHVESHKSQIASTHPHLHWQGALKKLRDLRRPLHRSTYGIASAARSAVLISRHAKAAAAHTATMEEAETSA
;
A
#
# COMPACT_ATOMS: atom_id res chain seq x y z
N MET A 1 16.44 -25.82 47.52
CA MET A 1 16.96 -25.35 46.21
C MET A 1 16.59 -26.25 45.03
N LEU A 2 16.53 -27.59 45.17
CA LEU A 2 16.24 -28.51 44.05
C LEU A 2 14.77 -28.54 43.55
N GLN A 3 13.80 -28.07 44.35
CA GLN A 3 12.40 -27.94 43.91
C GLN A 3 12.12 -26.65 43.13
N CYS A 4 12.90 -25.59 43.36
CA CYS A 4 12.75 -24.30 42.66
C CYS A 4 13.29 -24.35 41.21
N THR A 5 14.30 -25.19 40.95
CA THR A 5 14.83 -25.43 39.60
C THR A 5 13.91 -26.30 38.73
N ARG A 6 13.20 -27.27 39.33
CA ARG A 6 12.22 -28.10 38.60
C ARG A 6 10.99 -27.32 38.14
N SER A 7 10.56 -26.33 38.93
CA SER A 7 9.43 -25.45 38.57
C SER A 7 9.74 -24.52 37.40
N ARG A 8 10.98 -23.98 37.31
CA ARG A 8 11.41 -23.18 36.15
C ARG A 8 11.52 -23.99 34.87
N ALA A 9 12.04 -25.21 34.94
CA ALA A 9 12.15 -26.09 33.77
C ALA A 9 10.76 -26.51 33.21
N ALA A 10 9.77 -26.68 34.08
CA ALA A 10 8.38 -26.99 33.67
C ALA A 10 7.62 -25.76 33.13
N GLN A 11 7.93 -24.55 33.61
CA GLN A 11 7.39 -23.31 33.07
C GLN A 11 8.00 -22.92 31.71
N THR A 12 9.28 -23.23 31.47
CA THR A 12 9.90 -23.03 30.14
C THR A 12 9.36 -23.99 29.07
N ALA A 13 8.88 -25.17 29.45
CA ALA A 13 8.31 -26.14 28.50
C ALA A 13 6.82 -25.87 28.17
N SER A 14 6.09 -25.18 29.06
CA SER A 14 4.67 -24.85 28.86
C SER A 14 4.44 -23.46 28.25
N GLY A 15 5.44 -22.57 28.29
CA GLY A 15 5.39 -21.26 27.62
C GLY A 15 5.51 -21.33 26.10
N ASP A 16 6.22 -22.32 25.56
CA ASP A 16 6.65 -22.34 24.16
C ASP A 16 5.50 -22.49 23.15
N HIS A 17 4.49 -23.32 23.47
CA HIS A 17 3.33 -23.52 22.59
C HIS A 17 2.43 -22.27 22.44
N SER A 18 2.38 -21.38 23.45
CA SER A 18 1.56 -20.17 23.41
C SER A 18 2.22 -19.02 22.63
N THR A 19 3.54 -18.91 22.72
CA THR A 19 4.36 -17.99 21.92
C THR A 19 4.49 -18.42 20.46
N GLN A 20 4.51 -19.73 20.18
CA GLN A 20 4.61 -20.22 18.80
C GLN A 20 3.31 -20.05 18.01
N HIS A 21 2.15 -20.28 18.63
CA HIS A 21 0.85 -20.09 17.97
C HIS A 21 0.53 -18.62 17.68
N SER A 22 0.98 -17.70 18.55
CA SER A 22 0.89 -16.25 18.29
C SER A 22 1.86 -15.79 17.20
N SER A 23 3.06 -16.37 17.12
CA SER A 23 4.02 -16.10 16.04
C SER A 23 3.51 -16.53 14.68
N LEU A 24 3.00 -17.77 14.54
CA LEU A 24 2.45 -18.26 13.26
C LEU A 24 1.20 -17.49 12.83
N ARG A 25 0.29 -17.17 13.76
CA ARG A 25 -0.90 -16.37 13.45
C ARG A 25 -0.52 -14.98 12.93
N ASN A 26 0.48 -14.34 13.54
CA ASN A 26 0.96 -13.03 13.09
C ASN A 26 1.64 -13.13 11.72
N THR A 27 2.42 -14.19 11.47
CA THR A 27 3.04 -14.44 10.16
C THR A 27 2.00 -14.74 9.06
N LEU A 28 0.95 -15.50 9.39
CA LEU A 28 -0.15 -15.78 8.44
C LEU A 28 -1.01 -14.54 8.17
N LEU A 29 -1.12 -13.63 9.14
CA LEU A 29 -1.81 -12.35 8.96
C LEU A 29 -1.09 -11.48 7.92
N LEU A 30 0.23 -11.62 7.78
CA LEU A 30 1.02 -10.95 6.73
C LEU A 30 0.79 -11.49 5.32
N ALA A 31 0.14 -12.66 5.16
CA ALA A 31 -0.26 -13.14 3.84
C ALA A 31 -1.48 -12.40 3.28
N ILE A 32 -2.24 -11.68 4.12
CA ILE A 32 -3.43 -10.94 3.71
C ILE A 32 -3.06 -9.73 2.81
N PRO A 33 -2.13 -8.83 3.19
CA PRO A 33 -1.62 -7.80 2.28
C PRO A 33 -1.17 -8.36 0.93
N THR A 34 -0.39 -9.46 0.93
CA THR A 34 0.08 -10.09 -0.30
C THR A 34 -1.06 -10.60 -1.18
N ALA A 35 -2.10 -11.19 -0.58
CA ALA A 35 -3.26 -11.65 -1.33
C ALA A 35 -4.00 -10.47 -2.00
N PHE A 36 -4.13 -9.34 -1.30
CA PHE A 36 -4.71 -8.14 -1.88
C PHE A 36 -3.83 -7.54 -2.98
N ASP A 37 -2.51 -7.45 -2.77
CA ASP A 37 -1.56 -6.94 -3.76
C ASP A 37 -1.58 -7.76 -5.06
N LEU A 38 -1.50 -9.10 -4.95
CA LEU A 38 -1.59 -9.98 -6.11
C LEU A 38 -2.95 -9.87 -6.80
N THR A 39 -4.04 -9.85 -6.04
CA THR A 39 -5.38 -9.71 -6.62
C THR A 39 -5.53 -8.39 -7.36
N ALA A 40 -5.10 -7.27 -6.77
CA ALA A 40 -5.12 -5.95 -7.40
C ALA A 40 -4.27 -5.95 -8.67
N THR A 41 -3.06 -6.52 -8.61
CA THR A 41 -2.15 -6.61 -9.75
C THR A 41 -2.73 -7.45 -10.88
N ILE A 42 -3.36 -8.60 -10.58
CA ILE A 42 -4.00 -9.46 -11.58
C ILE A 42 -5.17 -8.73 -12.25
N LEU A 43 -6.08 -8.13 -11.48
CA LEU A 43 -7.21 -7.38 -12.02
C LEU A 43 -6.73 -6.22 -12.90
N MET A 44 -5.68 -5.51 -12.46
CA MET A 44 -5.07 -4.42 -13.20
C MET A 44 -4.44 -4.90 -14.51
N SER A 45 -3.64 -5.98 -14.47
CA SER A 45 -3.00 -6.56 -15.65
C SER A 45 -4.01 -7.04 -16.69
N ILE A 46 -5.12 -7.68 -16.25
CA ILE A 46 -6.21 -8.07 -17.16
C ILE A 46 -6.91 -6.83 -17.74
N GLY A 47 -7.13 -5.79 -16.92
CA GLY A 47 -7.73 -4.54 -17.40
C GLY A 47 -6.89 -3.85 -18.47
N LEU A 48 -5.56 -3.87 -18.33
CA LEU A 48 -4.59 -3.32 -19.29
C LEU A 48 -4.53 -4.08 -20.64
N LEU A 49 -5.06 -5.31 -20.72
CA LEU A 49 -5.21 -5.99 -22.01
C LEU A 49 -6.23 -5.27 -22.92
N PHE A 50 -7.23 -4.61 -22.32
CA PHE A 50 -8.31 -3.95 -23.05
C PHE A 50 -8.17 -2.42 -23.09
N VAL A 51 -7.26 -1.85 -22.30
CA VAL A 51 -7.11 -0.40 -22.11
C VAL A 51 -5.62 -0.02 -22.18
N THR A 52 -5.29 1.04 -22.91
CA THR A 52 -3.92 1.52 -23.05
C THR A 52 -3.35 2.05 -21.72
N ALA A 53 -2.06 1.81 -21.46
CA ALA A 53 -1.39 2.14 -20.20
C ALA A 53 -1.49 3.63 -19.80
N SER A 54 -1.56 4.55 -20.76
CA SER A 54 -1.73 5.99 -20.50
C SER A 54 -3.07 6.34 -19.83
N VAL A 55 -4.12 5.56 -20.08
CA VAL A 55 -5.46 5.75 -19.51
C VAL A 55 -5.51 5.38 -18.04
N TYR A 56 -4.78 4.33 -17.64
CA TYR A 56 -4.65 3.92 -16.25
C TYR A 56 -3.90 4.96 -15.40
N GLN A 57 -2.85 5.57 -15.97
CA GLN A 57 -2.02 6.53 -15.25
C GLN A 57 -2.72 7.85 -15.00
N VAL A 58 -3.75 8.21 -15.79
CA VAL A 58 -4.42 9.50 -15.64
C VAL A 58 -5.87 9.31 -15.16
N GLY A 59 -6.05 9.39 -13.83
CA GLY A 59 -7.29 9.74 -13.12
C GLY A 59 -8.62 9.29 -13.76
N ILE A 60 -9.20 8.24 -13.17
CA ILE A 60 -10.32 7.39 -13.62
C ILE A 60 -11.60 8.06 -14.17
N CYS A 61 -11.81 9.38 -14.06
CA CYS A 61 -13.06 9.98 -14.55
C CYS A 61 -12.89 10.99 -15.70
N GLY A 62 -11.84 11.81 -15.70
CA GLY A 62 -11.71 12.92 -16.66
C GLY A 62 -10.88 12.58 -17.90
N VAL A 63 -9.76 11.90 -17.68
CA VAL A 63 -8.78 11.62 -18.74
C VAL A 63 -8.96 10.20 -19.30
N GLY A 64 -9.53 9.30 -18.50
CA GLY A 64 -10.09 8.03 -18.97
C GLY A 64 -11.05 8.20 -20.16
N ILE A 65 -11.88 9.24 -20.15
CA ILE A 65 -12.81 9.56 -21.25
C ILE A 65 -12.06 10.09 -22.49
N SER A 66 -10.93 10.79 -22.30
CA SER A 66 -10.15 11.33 -23.41
C SER A 66 -9.57 10.26 -24.32
N SER A 67 -9.25 9.08 -23.78
CA SER A 67 -8.71 7.96 -24.56
C SER A 67 -9.79 7.20 -25.31
N VAL A 68 -10.97 7.03 -24.70
CA VAL A 68 -12.16 6.50 -25.38
C VAL A 68 -12.54 7.41 -26.55
N LEU A 69 -12.43 8.74 -26.36
CA LEU A 69 -12.70 9.73 -27.42
C LEU A 69 -11.58 9.81 -28.46
N SER A 70 -10.32 9.59 -28.08
CA SER A 70 -9.19 9.59 -29.02
C SER A 70 -9.06 8.31 -29.83
N GLY A 71 -9.82 7.26 -29.49
CA GLY A 71 -9.84 5.98 -30.21
C GLY A 71 -8.53 5.20 -30.14
N GLN A 72 -7.60 5.60 -29.26
CA GLN A 72 -6.34 4.90 -29.05
C GLN A 72 -6.58 3.70 -28.13
N GLY A 73 -6.93 2.57 -28.72
CA GLY A 73 -6.84 1.25 -28.07
C GLY A 73 -5.42 0.70 -28.12
N SER A 74 -5.11 -0.28 -27.27
CA SER A 74 -3.82 -0.99 -27.28
C SER A 74 -3.49 -1.52 -28.68
N ALA A 75 -2.23 -1.34 -29.11
CA ALA A 75 -1.77 -1.46 -30.50
C ALA A 75 -1.86 -2.87 -31.15
N SER A 76 -2.51 -3.86 -30.52
CA SER A 76 -2.37 -5.27 -30.91
C SER A 76 -3.66 -6.06 -31.12
N ALA A 77 -4.87 -5.49 -30.93
CA ALA A 77 -6.12 -6.18 -31.28
C ALA A 77 -7.29 -5.22 -31.53
N ASP A 78 -8.24 -5.59 -32.40
CA ASP A 78 -9.53 -4.90 -32.54
C ASP A 78 -10.37 -5.13 -31.27
N VAL A 79 -10.18 -4.27 -30.27
CA VAL A 79 -10.90 -4.36 -28.99
C VAL A 79 -12.29 -3.73 -29.14
N THR A 80 -13.33 -4.47 -28.78
CA THR A 80 -14.71 -3.98 -28.83
C THR A 80 -14.95 -2.95 -27.71
N GLN A 81 -15.83 -1.96 -27.93
CA GLN A 81 -16.18 -0.95 -26.93
C GLN A 81 -16.64 -1.54 -25.57
N SER A 82 -17.30 -2.71 -25.59
CA SER A 82 -17.69 -3.44 -24.37
C SER A 82 -16.49 -3.99 -23.59
N GLN A 83 -15.43 -4.41 -24.27
CA GLN A 83 -14.18 -4.90 -23.66
C GLN A 83 -13.39 -3.73 -23.05
N ILE A 84 -13.36 -2.57 -23.70
CA ILE A 84 -12.78 -1.34 -23.14
C ILE A 84 -13.50 -0.96 -21.83
N LEU A 85 -14.83 -0.99 -21.82
CA LEU A 85 -15.62 -0.71 -20.61
C LEU A 85 -15.36 -1.73 -19.50
N LEU A 86 -15.26 -3.02 -19.83
CA LEU A 86 -14.90 -4.07 -18.89
C LEU A 86 -13.49 -3.86 -18.32
N GLY A 87 -12.52 -3.50 -19.15
CA GLY A 87 -11.15 -3.18 -18.72
C GLY A 87 -11.11 -1.99 -17.76
N MET A 88 -11.86 -0.92 -18.06
CA MET A 88 -12.00 0.22 -17.15
C MET A 88 -12.61 -0.21 -15.81
N ALA A 89 -13.68 -1.02 -15.81
CA ALA A 89 -14.29 -1.51 -14.58
C ALA A 89 -13.34 -2.36 -13.73
N LEU A 90 -12.56 -3.25 -14.37
CA LEU A 90 -11.54 -4.06 -13.68
C LEU A 90 -10.45 -3.20 -13.05
N ILE A 91 -10.01 -2.14 -13.73
CA ILE A 91 -9.04 -1.18 -13.19
C ILE A 91 -9.62 -0.44 -11.97
N VAL A 92 -10.87 0.03 -12.03
CA VAL A 92 -11.47 0.70 -10.86
C VAL A 92 -11.58 -0.27 -9.67
N CYS A 93 -11.99 -1.51 -9.93
CA CYS A 93 -12.04 -2.55 -8.90
C CYS A 93 -10.66 -2.86 -8.31
N SER A 94 -9.59 -2.91 -9.13
CA SER A 94 -8.24 -3.16 -8.63
C SER A 94 -7.75 -2.04 -7.71
N GLN A 95 -8.10 -0.79 -7.99
CA GLN A 95 -7.76 0.35 -7.12
C GLN A 95 -8.42 0.24 -5.75
N ALA A 96 -9.67 -0.25 -5.67
CA ALA A 96 -10.33 -0.49 -4.38
C ALA A 96 -9.61 -1.59 -3.56
N VAL A 97 -9.15 -2.66 -4.24
CA VAL A 97 -8.37 -3.73 -3.59
C VAL A 97 -7.00 -3.22 -3.13
N GLN A 98 -6.32 -2.40 -3.94
CA GLN A 98 -5.06 -1.77 -3.58
C GLN A 98 -5.22 -0.80 -2.38
N ALA A 99 -6.30 -0.02 -2.33
CA ALA A 99 -6.57 0.82 -1.16
C ALA A 99 -6.79 -0.01 0.12
N ALA A 100 -7.45 -1.17 0.00
CA ALA A 100 -7.60 -2.11 1.10
C ALA A 100 -6.25 -2.70 1.55
N GLN A 101 -5.38 -3.09 0.62
CA GLN A 101 -4.02 -3.55 0.90
C GLN A 101 -3.26 -2.51 1.74
N VAL A 102 -3.16 -1.26 1.26
CA VAL A 102 -2.41 -0.20 1.95
C VAL A 102 -2.96 0.07 3.35
N THR A 103 -4.29 -0.04 3.53
CA THR A 103 -4.93 0.10 4.85
C THR A 103 -4.57 -1.07 5.79
N VAL A 104 -4.50 -2.30 5.27
CA VAL A 104 -4.11 -3.47 6.06
C VAL A 104 -2.62 -3.40 6.42
N GLU A 105 -1.76 -2.95 5.51
CA GLU A 105 -0.33 -2.72 5.78
C GLU A 105 -0.13 -1.69 6.90
N ASP A 106 -0.84 -0.57 6.81
CA ASP A 106 -0.82 0.47 7.84
C ASP A 106 -1.24 -0.08 9.21
N TYR A 107 -2.33 -0.86 9.25
CA TYR A 107 -2.76 -1.57 10.47
C TYR A 107 -1.71 -2.57 10.98
N VAL A 108 -1.07 -3.34 10.09
CA VAL A 108 -0.03 -4.31 10.46
C VAL A 108 1.19 -3.61 11.07
N MET A 109 1.56 -2.44 10.57
CA MET A 109 2.70 -1.70 11.09
C MET A 109 2.33 -0.99 12.40
N ASN A 110 1.22 -0.26 12.42
CA ASN A 110 0.86 0.60 13.55
C ASN A 110 0.16 -0.12 14.71
N ASP A 111 -0.73 -1.09 14.46
CA ASP A 111 -1.46 -1.81 15.52
C ASP A 111 -0.73 -3.09 15.96
N ILE A 112 -0.14 -3.84 15.02
CA ILE A 112 0.58 -5.08 15.34
C ILE A 112 2.04 -4.80 15.73
N GLY A 113 2.61 -3.67 15.27
CA GLY A 113 3.97 -3.24 15.59
C GLY A 113 5.04 -3.98 14.78
N THR A 114 4.71 -4.37 13.55
CA THR A 114 5.64 -5.07 12.64
C THR A 114 6.53 -4.05 11.94
N ALA A 115 7.84 -4.32 11.84
CA ALA A 115 8.74 -3.39 11.17
C ALA A 115 8.47 -3.35 9.65
N PRO A 116 8.56 -2.18 8.97
CA PRO A 116 8.23 -2.04 7.55
C PRO A 116 9.02 -3.00 6.65
N LEU A 117 10.32 -3.15 6.90
CA LEU A 117 11.19 -4.05 6.14
C LEU A 117 10.82 -5.54 6.33
N GLN A 118 10.27 -5.91 7.48
CA GLN A 118 9.79 -7.27 7.70
C GLN A 118 8.53 -7.53 6.88
N VAL A 119 7.60 -6.57 6.82
CA VAL A 119 6.38 -6.70 6.00
C VAL A 119 6.75 -6.91 4.53
N VAL A 120 7.61 -6.05 3.96
CA VAL A 120 8.11 -6.20 2.58
C VAL A 120 8.76 -7.58 2.34
N GLY A 121 9.55 -8.06 3.30
CA GLY A 121 10.21 -9.36 3.19
C GLY A 121 9.23 -10.53 3.16
N TYR A 122 8.23 -10.52 4.04
CA TYR A 122 7.19 -11.55 4.08
C TYR A 122 6.30 -11.51 2.84
N GLU A 123 5.91 -10.32 2.37
CA GLU A 123 5.16 -10.15 1.13
C GLU A 123 5.94 -10.66 -0.07
N GLY A 124 7.24 -10.40 -0.15
CA GLY A 124 8.10 -10.95 -1.20
C GLY A 124 8.12 -12.49 -1.19
N ILE A 125 8.17 -13.11 -0.01
CA ILE A 125 8.17 -14.58 0.12
C ILE A 125 6.82 -15.16 -0.28
N PHE A 126 5.71 -14.65 0.29
CA PHE A 126 4.37 -15.12 -0.04
C PHE A 126 4.01 -14.82 -1.50
N GLY A 127 4.45 -13.69 -2.02
CA GLY A 127 4.26 -13.26 -3.40
C GLY A 127 4.98 -14.20 -4.36
N CYS A 128 6.26 -14.48 -4.12
CA CYS A 128 7.00 -15.48 -4.90
C CYS A 128 6.34 -16.86 -4.83
N LEU A 129 5.94 -17.32 -3.65
CA LEU A 129 5.26 -18.62 -3.50
C LEU A 129 3.95 -18.67 -4.28
N ALA A 130 3.10 -17.65 -4.16
CA ALA A 130 1.85 -17.58 -4.90
C ALA A 130 2.07 -17.46 -6.42
N MET A 131 3.07 -16.69 -6.85
CA MET A 131 3.43 -16.56 -8.27
C MET A 131 3.91 -17.89 -8.86
N PHE A 132 4.86 -18.58 -8.22
CA PHE A 132 5.42 -19.83 -8.74
C PHE A 132 4.47 -21.03 -8.59
N CYS A 133 3.72 -21.11 -7.50
CA CYS A 133 2.89 -22.28 -7.22
C CYS A 133 1.45 -22.17 -7.73
N VAL A 134 0.96 -20.94 -7.97
CA VAL A 134 -0.44 -20.71 -8.36
C VAL A 134 -0.53 -19.97 -9.68
N LEU A 135 0.01 -18.75 -9.77
CA LEU A 135 -0.26 -17.89 -10.93
C LEU A 135 0.41 -18.38 -12.21
N LEU A 136 1.73 -18.62 -12.20
CA LEU A 136 2.46 -19.10 -13.38
C LEU A 136 1.92 -20.42 -13.93
N PRO A 137 1.61 -21.44 -13.11
CA PRO A 137 0.96 -22.66 -13.60
C PRO A 137 -0.38 -22.40 -14.27
N ILE A 138 -1.22 -21.52 -13.72
CA ILE A 138 -2.54 -21.20 -14.31
C ILE A 138 -2.36 -20.54 -15.68
N VAL A 139 -1.49 -19.53 -15.75
CA VAL A 139 -1.26 -18.71 -16.96
C VAL A 139 -0.60 -19.55 -18.07
N GLN A 140 0.31 -20.47 -17.72
CA GLN A 140 0.89 -21.45 -18.66
C GLN A 140 -0.14 -22.42 -19.26
N HIS A 141 -1.17 -22.80 -18.50
CA HIS A 141 -2.21 -23.72 -18.98
C HIS A 141 -3.43 -23.02 -19.58
N THR A 142 -3.46 -21.68 -19.55
CA THR A 142 -4.57 -20.91 -20.11
C THR A 142 -4.44 -20.86 -21.63
N PRO A 143 -5.46 -21.24 -22.41
CA PRO A 143 -5.39 -21.18 -23.86
C PRO A 143 -5.41 -19.73 -24.35
N GLY A 144 -4.41 -19.35 -25.14
CA GLY A 144 -4.31 -18.04 -25.78
C GLY A 144 -3.23 -18.05 -26.86
N GLN A 145 -3.33 -17.18 -27.87
CA GLN A 145 -2.23 -16.94 -28.80
C GLN A 145 -1.21 -16.00 -28.19
N ASP A 146 0.07 -16.19 -28.51
CA ASP A 146 1.17 -15.34 -28.04
C ASP A 146 0.91 -13.87 -28.41
N GLY A 147 0.89 -13.01 -27.39
CA GLY A 147 0.64 -11.58 -27.56
C GLY A 147 -0.82 -11.15 -27.70
N SER A 148 -1.80 -12.07 -27.69
CA SER A 148 -3.23 -11.73 -27.79
C SER A 148 -4.11 -12.32 -26.68
N GLY A 149 -3.52 -12.73 -25.55
CA GLY A 149 -4.26 -13.34 -24.44
C GLY A 149 -3.48 -13.40 -23.13
N LEU A 150 -4.05 -14.14 -22.16
CA LEU A 150 -3.46 -14.42 -20.84
C LEU A 150 -2.46 -15.60 -20.86
N HIS A 151 -2.07 -16.10 -22.03
CA HIS A 151 -1.12 -17.20 -22.11
C HIS A 151 0.31 -16.69 -21.91
N GLU A 152 1.08 -17.38 -21.07
CA GLU A 152 2.49 -17.06 -20.83
C GLU A 152 3.33 -18.34 -20.93
N ASP A 153 4.28 -18.35 -21.86
CA ASP A 153 5.33 -19.36 -21.91
C ASP A 153 6.58 -18.84 -21.17
N SER A 154 6.78 -19.37 -19.96
CA SER A 154 7.95 -18.99 -19.15
C SER A 154 9.26 -19.52 -19.72
N TRP A 155 9.24 -20.61 -20.50
CA TRP A 155 10.43 -21.16 -21.14
C TRP A 155 10.89 -20.27 -22.30
N GLU A 156 9.94 -19.82 -23.12
CA GLU A 156 10.22 -18.82 -24.16
C GLU A 156 10.71 -17.50 -23.55
N THR A 157 10.06 -17.04 -22.48
CA THR A 157 10.46 -15.82 -21.76
C THR A 157 11.90 -15.91 -21.25
N TRP A 158 12.28 -17.04 -20.67
CA TRP A 158 13.66 -17.28 -20.23
C TRP A 158 14.65 -17.30 -21.40
N HIS A 159 14.28 -17.93 -22.50
CA HIS A 159 15.08 -17.93 -23.72
C HIS A 159 15.28 -16.50 -24.27
N LEU A 160 14.23 -15.67 -24.26
CA LEU A 160 14.29 -14.27 -24.70
C LEU A 160 15.20 -13.41 -23.81
N ILE A 161 15.13 -13.59 -22.49
CA ILE A 161 15.97 -12.86 -21.52
C ILE A 161 17.46 -13.19 -21.73
N THR A 162 17.79 -14.46 -21.99
CA THR A 162 19.18 -14.91 -22.11
C THR A 162 19.82 -14.60 -23.46
N HIS A 163 19.03 -14.53 -24.54
CA HIS A 163 19.53 -14.36 -25.91
C HIS A 163 19.42 -12.92 -26.43
N SER A 164 18.68 -12.04 -25.75
CA SER A 164 18.59 -10.63 -26.15
C SER A 164 19.70 -9.78 -25.53
N PRO A 165 20.21 -8.76 -26.25
CA PRO A 165 21.32 -7.93 -25.76
C PRO A 165 20.90 -6.92 -24.67
N THR A 166 19.60 -6.64 -24.52
CA THR A 166 19.07 -5.55 -23.67
C THR A 166 18.35 -6.03 -22.42
N LEU A 167 17.53 -7.09 -22.52
CA LEU A 167 16.73 -7.59 -21.41
C LEU A 167 17.51 -8.05 -20.17
N PRO A 168 18.68 -8.72 -20.27
CA PRO A 168 19.39 -9.20 -19.08
C PRO A 168 19.93 -8.05 -18.20
N TYR A 169 20.04 -6.83 -18.74
CA TYR A 169 20.34 -5.63 -17.95
C TYR A 169 19.06 -4.93 -17.47
N MET A 170 18.04 -4.84 -18.33
CA MET A 170 16.80 -4.14 -18.03
C MET A 170 15.99 -4.83 -16.91
N VAL A 171 15.91 -6.16 -16.91
CA VAL A 171 15.11 -6.94 -15.94
C VAL A 171 15.65 -6.76 -14.51
N PRO A 172 16.95 -6.96 -14.22
CA PRO A 172 17.48 -6.70 -12.87
C PRO A 172 17.33 -5.24 -12.43
N THR A 173 17.53 -4.28 -13.33
CA THR A 173 17.32 -2.86 -13.00
C THR A 173 15.86 -2.58 -12.63
N LEU A 174 14.91 -3.17 -13.35
CA LEU A 174 13.48 -3.06 -13.02
C LEU A 174 13.18 -3.68 -11.64
N VAL A 175 13.63 -4.90 -11.37
CA VAL A 175 13.42 -5.59 -10.09
C VAL A 175 14.00 -4.79 -8.92
N LEU A 176 15.22 -4.28 -9.06
CA LEU A 176 15.86 -3.45 -8.03
C LEU A 176 15.09 -2.14 -7.81
N SER A 177 14.62 -1.51 -8.89
CA SER A 177 13.84 -0.27 -8.80
C SER A 177 12.50 -0.48 -8.11
N LEU A 178 11.80 -1.58 -8.41
CA LEU A 178 10.54 -1.96 -7.75
C LEU A 178 10.75 -2.30 -6.27
N LEU A 179 11.83 -2.99 -5.92
CA LEU A 179 12.18 -3.25 -4.52
C LEU A 179 12.40 -1.94 -3.76
N CYS A 180 13.21 -1.03 -4.31
CA CYS A 180 13.44 0.28 -3.70
C CYS A 180 12.14 1.09 -3.57
N TYR A 181 11.26 1.04 -4.58
CA TYR A 181 9.96 1.69 -4.54
C TYR A 181 9.06 1.13 -3.43
N ASN A 182 8.99 -0.20 -3.29
CA ASN A 182 8.17 -0.85 -2.27
C ASN A 182 8.72 -0.59 -0.86
N ILE A 183 10.05 -0.63 -0.67
CA ILE A 183 10.68 -0.28 0.61
C ILE A 183 10.37 1.17 0.96
N ALA A 184 10.59 2.12 0.03
CA ALA A 184 10.31 3.53 0.27
C ALA A 184 8.82 3.77 0.57
N GLY A 185 7.92 3.08 -0.15
CA GLY A 185 6.48 3.12 0.09
C GLY A 185 6.12 2.71 1.51
N MET A 186 6.69 1.60 1.99
CA MET A 186 6.42 1.09 3.34
C MET A 186 6.95 2.00 4.45
N PHE A 187 8.12 2.64 4.24
CA PHE A 187 8.59 3.67 5.17
C PHE A 187 7.70 4.90 5.22
N VAL A 188 7.12 5.32 4.08
CA VAL A 188 6.16 6.43 4.06
C VAL A 188 4.89 6.05 4.82
N THR A 189 4.36 4.85 4.59
CA THR A 189 3.15 4.37 5.26
C THR A 189 3.36 4.25 6.77
N ASP A 190 4.52 3.78 7.23
CA ASP A 190 4.84 3.69 8.66
C ASP A 190 4.96 5.05 9.36
N GLU A 191 5.63 6.02 8.73
CA GLU A 191 5.92 7.33 9.35
C GLU A 191 4.80 8.35 9.21
N ILE A 192 4.04 8.30 8.10
CA ILE A 192 3.02 9.31 7.75
C ILE A 192 1.61 8.70 7.65
N GLY A 193 1.49 7.44 7.24
CA GLY A 193 0.21 6.71 7.16
C GLY A 193 -0.24 6.36 5.73
N ALA A 194 -1.25 5.50 5.63
CA ALA A 194 -1.84 5.04 4.37
C ALA A 194 -2.37 6.19 3.49
N VAL A 195 -2.95 7.23 4.10
CA VAL A 195 -3.46 8.40 3.37
C VAL A 195 -2.34 9.12 2.63
N ALA A 196 -1.21 9.38 3.29
CA ALA A 196 -0.08 10.05 2.65
C ALA A 196 0.53 9.19 1.53
N ARG A 197 0.56 7.87 1.70
CA ARG A 197 0.99 6.92 0.68
C ARG A 197 0.16 7.05 -0.60
N THR A 198 -1.17 7.02 -0.49
CA THR A 198 -2.08 7.17 -1.63
C THR A 198 -1.96 8.55 -2.30
N VAL A 199 -1.77 9.61 -1.51
CA VAL A 199 -1.49 10.96 -2.02
C VAL A 199 -0.22 10.98 -2.88
N LEU A 200 0.88 10.40 -2.42
CA LEU A 200 2.13 10.33 -3.20
C LEU A 200 1.97 9.49 -4.47
N GLU A 201 1.17 8.43 -4.43
CA GLU A 201 0.88 7.60 -5.60
C GLU A 201 0.10 8.35 -6.68
N THR A 202 -0.84 9.22 -6.28
CA THR A 202 -1.53 10.10 -7.23
C THR A 202 -0.55 11.09 -7.87
N MET A 203 0.37 11.67 -7.08
CA MET A 203 1.36 12.62 -7.59
C MET A 203 2.38 11.98 -8.53
N ARG A 204 2.76 10.71 -8.30
CA ARG A 204 3.70 9.96 -9.14
C ARG A 204 3.27 9.97 -10.61
N THR A 205 1.97 9.84 -10.89
CA THR A 205 1.46 9.80 -12.28
C THR A 205 1.73 11.11 -13.03
N LEU A 206 1.56 12.25 -12.35
CA LEU A 206 1.91 13.57 -12.87
C LEU A 206 3.42 13.68 -13.13
N PHE A 207 4.26 13.20 -12.20
CA PHE A 207 5.70 13.22 -12.40
C PHE A 207 6.14 12.38 -13.60
N VAL A 208 5.58 11.18 -13.76
CA VAL A 208 5.87 10.30 -14.91
C VAL A 208 5.49 11.00 -16.22
N TRP A 209 4.30 11.61 -16.27
CA TRP A 209 3.85 12.34 -17.46
C TRP A 209 4.74 13.55 -17.80
N ILE A 210 5.17 14.33 -16.80
CA ILE A 210 6.11 15.44 -17.02
C ILE A 210 7.44 14.92 -17.56
N VAL A 211 7.97 13.84 -16.98
CA VAL A 211 9.22 13.22 -17.45
C VAL A 211 9.06 12.73 -18.88
N ASP A 212 7.92 12.15 -19.23
CA ASP A 212 7.65 11.64 -20.57
C ASP A 212 7.66 12.75 -21.64
N LEU A 213 7.00 13.90 -21.35
CA LEU A 213 7.10 15.09 -22.18
C LEU A 213 8.55 15.61 -22.29
N VAL A 214 9.27 15.66 -21.17
CA VAL A 214 10.67 16.12 -21.15
C VAL A 214 11.55 15.20 -21.99
N LEU A 215 11.38 13.88 -21.91
CA LEU A 215 12.13 12.93 -22.71
C LEU A 215 11.92 13.16 -24.21
N TRP A 216 10.70 13.46 -24.64
CA TRP A 216 10.42 13.75 -26.06
C TRP A 216 11.16 14.98 -26.57
N TYR A 217 11.15 16.08 -25.80
CA TYR A 217 11.73 17.37 -26.22
C TYR A 217 13.23 17.51 -25.90
N THR A 218 13.82 16.60 -25.13
CA THR A 218 15.23 16.64 -24.76
C THR A 218 16.03 15.52 -25.43
N PRO A 219 17.36 15.68 -25.61
CA PRO A 219 18.20 14.62 -26.17
C PRO A 219 18.27 13.36 -25.27
N LEU A 220 17.73 13.40 -24.06
CA LEU A 220 17.64 12.27 -23.13
C LEU A 220 16.70 11.16 -23.61
N GLY A 221 15.66 11.49 -24.38
CA GLY A 221 14.70 10.49 -24.90
C GLY A 221 15.21 9.66 -26.08
N LEU A 222 16.48 9.84 -26.51
CA LEU A 222 17.09 9.13 -27.63
C LEU A 222 16.25 9.16 -28.93
N GLY A 223 15.38 10.18 -29.07
CA GLY A 223 14.46 10.36 -30.20
C GLY A 223 13.36 9.30 -30.34
N ARG A 224 13.19 8.41 -29.36
CA ARG A 224 12.22 7.29 -29.39
C ARG A 224 11.37 7.16 -28.14
N LEU A 225 11.73 7.84 -27.05
CA LEU A 225 11.06 7.78 -25.75
C LEU A 225 10.35 9.11 -25.50
N GLY A 226 9.18 9.06 -24.86
CA GLY A 226 8.37 10.24 -24.57
C GLY A 226 7.10 10.36 -25.43
N GLU A 227 6.10 11.06 -24.89
CA GLU A 227 4.90 11.52 -25.59
C GLU A 227 5.11 12.95 -26.11
N LYS A 228 4.68 13.21 -27.35
CA LYS A 228 4.62 14.57 -27.91
C LYS A 228 3.41 15.31 -27.36
N TRP A 229 3.50 16.63 -27.26
CA TRP A 229 2.31 17.43 -26.97
C TRP A 229 1.27 17.34 -28.12
N ASP A 230 0.05 16.93 -27.80
CA ASP A 230 -1.08 16.83 -28.75
C ASP A 230 -2.34 17.54 -28.19
N ASN A 231 -3.40 17.63 -28.99
CA ASN A 231 -4.67 18.26 -28.60
C ASN A 231 -5.30 17.59 -27.37
N TYR A 232 -5.10 16.29 -27.19
CA TYR A 232 -5.57 15.55 -26.01
C TYR A 232 -4.70 15.79 -24.76
N SER A 233 -3.46 16.26 -24.91
CA SER A 233 -2.58 16.61 -23.79
C SER A 233 -3.14 17.80 -22.97
N TYR A 234 -3.93 18.68 -23.59
CA TYR A 234 -4.67 19.71 -22.85
C TYR A 234 -5.71 19.11 -21.88
N LEU A 235 -6.38 18.04 -22.29
CA LEU A 235 -7.35 17.34 -21.44
C LEU A 235 -6.65 16.55 -20.33
N GLN A 236 -5.50 15.93 -20.63
CA GLN A 236 -4.63 15.32 -19.62
C GLN A 236 -4.19 16.35 -18.56
N LEU A 237 -3.72 17.53 -19.00
CA LEU A 237 -3.30 18.62 -18.10
C LEU A 237 -4.44 19.07 -17.17
N VAL A 238 -5.64 19.29 -17.71
CA VAL A 238 -6.82 19.63 -16.89
C VAL A 238 -7.10 18.54 -15.86
N GLY A 239 -7.01 17.27 -16.26
CA GLY A 239 -7.14 16.13 -15.35
C GLY A 239 -6.12 16.14 -14.21
N PHE A 240 -4.86 16.42 -14.52
CA PHE A 240 -3.81 16.54 -13.50
C PHE A 240 -4.03 17.72 -12.55
N VAL A 241 -4.48 18.87 -13.06
CA VAL A 241 -4.81 20.03 -12.20
C VAL A 241 -5.93 19.67 -11.23
N ILE A 242 -7.00 19.02 -11.71
CA ILE A 242 -8.09 18.55 -10.86
C ILE A 242 -7.58 17.55 -9.82
N LEU A 243 -6.74 16.60 -10.23
CA LEU A 243 -6.14 15.60 -9.34
C LEU A 243 -5.29 16.25 -8.24
N VAL A 244 -4.41 17.20 -8.59
CA VAL A 244 -3.58 17.92 -7.61
C VAL A 244 -4.44 18.72 -6.64
N ILE A 245 -5.46 19.44 -7.14
CA ILE A 245 -6.39 20.19 -6.28
C ILE A 245 -7.13 19.23 -5.34
N GLY A 246 -7.66 18.12 -5.87
CA GLY A 246 -8.35 17.10 -5.09
C GLY A 246 -7.48 16.54 -3.98
N THR A 247 -6.23 16.20 -4.29
CA THR A 247 -5.25 15.69 -3.33
C THR A 247 -4.92 16.69 -2.23
N VAL A 248 -4.74 17.97 -2.57
CA VAL A 248 -4.46 19.03 -1.58
C VAL A 248 -5.68 19.30 -0.69
N VAL A 249 -6.88 19.33 -1.27
CA VAL A 249 -8.13 19.53 -0.53
C VAL A 249 -8.37 18.36 0.42
N TYR A 250 -8.16 17.14 -0.04
CA TYR A 250 -8.29 15.93 0.78
C TYR A 250 -7.34 15.96 1.98
N GLY A 251 -6.05 16.30 1.74
CA GLY A 251 -5.07 16.44 2.82
C GLY A 251 -5.45 17.49 3.87
N ARG A 252 -5.95 18.66 3.44
CA ARG A 252 -6.42 19.70 4.37
C ARG A 252 -7.66 19.30 5.15
N GLY A 253 -8.57 18.56 4.53
CA GLY A 253 -9.76 18.04 5.19
C GLY A 253 -9.42 17.09 6.33
N ASP A 254 -8.43 16.22 6.12
CA ASP A 254 -7.95 15.29 7.15
C ASP A 254 -7.33 16.01 8.35
N GLU A 255 -6.47 17.00 8.11
CA GLU A 255 -5.89 17.85 9.17
C GLU A 255 -6.98 18.53 10.03
N GLN A 256 -8.05 19.04 9.39
CA GLN A 256 -9.16 19.67 10.09
C GLN A 256 -9.95 18.67 10.94
N HIS A 257 -10.19 17.45 10.43
CA HIS A 257 -10.90 16.42 11.18
C HIS A 257 -10.14 16.02 12.45
N VAL A 258 -8.82 15.85 12.36
CA VAL A 258 -7.96 15.55 13.50
C VAL A 258 -8.00 16.67 14.54
N GLU A 259 -7.95 17.94 14.11
CA GLU A 259 -7.96 19.08 15.03
C GLU A 259 -9.33 19.27 15.71
N SER A 260 -10.43 19.04 14.99
CA SER A 260 -11.78 19.04 15.59
C SER A 260 -11.91 17.99 16.70
N HIS A 261 -11.43 16.76 16.47
CA HIS A 261 -11.45 15.70 17.47
C HIS A 261 -10.61 16.05 18.71
N LYS A 262 -9.41 16.63 18.52
CA LYS A 262 -8.58 17.11 19.64
C LYS A 262 -9.31 18.19 20.44
N SER A 263 -9.94 19.15 19.77
CA SER A 263 -10.67 20.24 20.42
C SER A 263 -11.86 19.72 21.24
N GLN A 264 -12.60 18.74 20.71
CA GLN A 264 -13.75 18.11 21.38
C GLN A 264 -13.32 17.27 22.60
N ILE A 265 -12.20 16.56 22.51
CA ILE A 265 -11.63 15.84 23.67
C ILE A 265 -11.13 16.83 24.73
N ALA A 266 -10.49 17.93 24.31
CA ALA A 266 -10.00 18.97 25.20
C ALA A 266 -11.15 19.68 25.95
N SER A 267 -12.29 19.93 25.29
CA SER A 267 -13.47 20.50 25.95
C SER A 267 -14.16 19.53 26.91
N THR A 268 -14.13 18.23 26.61
CA THR A 268 -14.75 17.18 27.46
C THR A 268 -13.92 16.89 28.73
N HIS A 269 -12.60 17.08 28.68
CA HIS A 269 -11.70 16.83 29.81
C HIS A 269 -10.78 18.03 30.12
N PRO A 270 -11.33 19.12 30.71
CA PRO A 270 -10.61 20.37 30.92
C PRO A 270 -9.49 20.29 31.98
N HIS A 271 -9.49 19.27 32.84
CA HIS A 271 -8.49 19.11 33.92
C HIS A 271 -7.23 18.35 33.47
N LEU A 272 -7.24 17.70 32.30
CA LEU A 272 -6.06 17.00 31.80
C LEU A 272 -5.16 17.97 31.03
N HIS A 273 -4.00 18.30 31.59
CA HIS A 273 -2.99 19.17 30.98
C HIS A 273 -2.27 18.43 29.82
N TRP A 274 -2.99 18.21 28.72
CA TRP A 274 -2.59 17.38 27.58
C TRP A 274 -1.29 17.84 26.91
N GLN A 275 -1.01 19.14 26.87
CA GLN A 275 0.24 19.66 26.31
C GLN A 275 1.47 19.20 27.10
N GLY A 276 1.34 19.07 28.43
CA GLY A 276 2.39 18.53 29.30
C GLY A 276 2.56 17.03 29.10
N ALA A 277 1.46 16.27 29.09
CA ALA A 277 1.47 14.82 28.90
C ALA A 277 1.98 14.40 27.50
N LEU A 278 1.53 15.07 26.43
CA LEU A 278 1.97 14.81 25.05
C LEU A 278 3.43 15.21 24.83
N LYS A 279 3.89 16.30 25.44
CA LYS A 279 5.31 16.70 25.39
C LYS A 279 6.17 15.70 26.18
N LYS A 280 5.72 15.25 27.36
CA LYS A 280 6.39 14.19 28.13
C LYS A 280 6.43 12.86 27.39
N LEU A 281 5.35 12.46 26.72
CA LEU A 281 5.29 11.26 25.88
C LEU A 281 6.17 11.37 24.63
N ARG A 282 6.21 12.54 23.99
CA ARG A 282 7.11 12.85 22.86
C ARG A 282 8.58 12.92 23.27
N ASP A 283 8.86 13.42 24.46
CA ASP A 283 10.21 13.48 25.03
C ASP A 283 10.64 12.13 25.63
N LEU A 284 9.71 11.25 26.04
CA LEU A 284 9.97 9.83 26.31
C LEU A 284 10.20 9.03 25.01
N ARG A 285 9.63 9.47 23.87
CA ARG A 285 9.86 8.92 22.53
C ARG A 285 11.27 9.20 21.99
N ARG A 286 11.90 10.33 22.37
CA ARG A 286 13.18 10.81 21.79
C ARG A 286 14.48 10.13 22.28
N PRO A 287 14.69 9.79 23.55
CA PRO A 287 15.96 9.18 24.01
C PRO A 287 16.03 7.66 23.80
N LEU A 288 14.94 7.00 23.41
CA LEU A 288 14.89 5.55 23.19
C LEU A 288 15.20 5.11 21.75
N HIS A 289 15.48 6.06 20.85
CA HIS A 289 15.79 5.80 19.43
C HIS A 289 17.17 5.12 19.20
N ARG A 290 17.93 4.80 20.26
CA ARG A 290 19.32 4.30 20.12
C ARG A 290 19.57 2.86 20.53
N SER A 291 18.55 2.09 20.94
CA SER A 291 18.73 0.65 21.17
C SER A 291 17.64 -0.12 20.45
N THR A 292 18.03 -0.66 19.30
CA THR A 292 17.47 -1.86 18.69
C THR A 292 17.07 -2.86 19.78
N TYR A 293 15.90 -3.48 19.64
CA TYR A 293 15.31 -4.47 20.55
C TYR A 293 14.65 -3.89 21.81
N GLY A 294 13.46 -3.29 21.67
CA GLY A 294 12.63 -2.87 22.81
C GLY A 294 11.36 -2.07 22.46
N ILE A 295 11.28 -1.56 21.23
CA ILE A 295 10.30 -0.53 20.82
C ILE A 295 8.84 -1.06 20.78
N ALA A 296 8.63 -2.34 20.46
CA ALA A 296 7.29 -2.91 20.36
C ALA A 296 6.62 -3.20 21.73
N SER A 297 7.37 -3.21 22.83
CA SER A 297 6.84 -3.44 24.18
C SER A 297 6.25 -2.14 24.79
N ALA A 298 6.91 -1.01 24.53
CA ALA A 298 6.55 0.27 25.12
C ALA A 298 5.36 0.93 24.40
N ALA A 299 5.28 0.84 23.06
CA ALA A 299 4.13 1.33 22.30
C ALA A 299 2.85 0.57 22.65
N ARG A 300 2.94 -0.76 22.80
CA ARG A 300 1.84 -1.61 23.28
C ARG A 300 1.41 -1.25 24.70
N SER A 301 2.34 -0.96 25.59
CA SER A 301 2.03 -0.53 26.96
C SER A 301 1.31 0.83 26.99
N ALA A 302 1.70 1.79 26.14
CA ALA A 302 1.06 3.11 26.07
C ALA A 302 -0.37 3.07 25.50
N VAL A 303 -0.60 2.24 24.48
CA VAL A 303 -1.94 2.03 23.91
C VAL A 303 -2.84 1.25 24.88
N LEU A 304 -2.30 0.25 25.60
CA LEU A 304 -3.04 -0.47 26.64
C LEU A 304 -3.43 0.46 27.80
N ILE A 305 -2.50 1.31 28.26
CA ILE A 305 -2.76 2.29 29.33
C ILE A 305 -3.80 3.33 28.89
N SER A 306 -3.75 3.78 27.64
CA SER A 306 -4.77 4.66 27.03
C SER A 306 -6.14 3.99 26.97
N ARG A 307 -6.20 2.71 26.60
CA ARG A 307 -7.45 1.92 26.57
C ARG A 307 -8.01 1.66 27.96
N HIS A 308 -7.16 1.33 28.94
CA HIS A 308 -7.58 1.16 30.33
C HIS A 308 -8.03 2.48 30.97
N ALA A 309 -7.38 3.60 30.64
CA ALA A 309 -7.82 4.92 31.09
C ALA A 309 -9.18 5.31 30.50
N LYS A 310 -9.42 5.05 29.21
CA LYS A 310 -10.73 5.23 28.56
C LYS A 310 -11.81 4.32 29.15
N ALA A 311 -11.48 3.06 29.43
CA ALA A 311 -12.41 2.11 30.05
C ALA A 311 -12.75 2.49 31.50
N ALA A 312 -11.77 2.95 32.28
CA ALA A 312 -11.99 3.42 33.64
C ALA A 312 -12.88 4.68 33.68
N ALA A 313 -12.67 5.62 32.74
CA ALA A 313 -13.49 6.82 32.58
C ALA A 313 -14.94 6.48 32.19
N ALA A 314 -15.14 5.50 31.29
CA ALA A 314 -16.48 5.02 30.93
C ALA A 314 -17.19 4.35 32.13
N HIS A 315 -16.45 3.63 32.96
CA HIS A 315 -17.00 2.96 34.14
C HIS A 315 -17.35 3.92 35.29
N THR A 316 -16.71 5.09 35.34
CA THR A 316 -17.07 6.15 36.30
C THR A 316 -18.31 6.92 35.83
N ALA A 317 -18.41 7.19 34.53
CA ALA A 317 -19.59 7.82 33.94
C ALA A 317 -20.88 7.00 34.14
N THR A 318 -20.81 5.67 34.04
CA THR A 318 -21.97 4.80 34.26
C THR A 318 -22.39 4.69 35.73
N MET A 319 -21.46 4.89 36.69
CA MET A 319 -21.83 4.96 38.11
C MET A 319 -22.46 6.31 38.48
N GLU A 320 -22.03 7.39 37.83
CA GLU A 320 -22.61 8.73 38.02
C GLU A 320 -24.04 8.84 37.44
N GLU A 321 -24.33 8.17 36.31
CA GLU A 321 -25.70 8.00 35.78
C GLU A 321 -26.58 7.12 36.69
N ALA A 322 -26.00 6.15 37.40
CA ALA A 322 -26.72 5.28 38.33
C ALA A 322 -27.08 5.98 39.65
N GLU A 323 -26.22 6.88 40.15
CA GLU A 323 -26.49 7.69 41.35
C GLU A 323 -27.47 8.84 41.10
N THR A 324 -27.55 9.36 39.87
CA THR A 324 -28.52 10.41 39.51
C THR A 324 -29.92 9.89 39.18
N SER A 325 -30.08 8.57 39.00
CA SER A 325 -31.35 7.89 38.72
C SER A 325 -31.99 7.22 39.96
N ALA A 326 -31.35 7.32 41.14
CA ALA A 326 -31.82 6.79 42.43
C ALA A 326 -32.25 7.93 43.36
#